data_AF-A0A1H4EIB4-F1
#
_entry.id   AF-A0A1H4EIB4-F1
#
_cell.length_a   1.000
_cell.length_b   1.000
_cell.length_c   1.000
_cell.angle_alpha   90.00
_cell.angle_beta   90.00
_cell.angle_gamma   90.00
#
_symmetry.space_group_name_H-M   'P 1'
#
loop_
_entity.id
_entity.type
_entity.pdbx_description
1 polymer ?
#
loop_
_entity_poly.entity_id
_entity_poly.type
_entity_poly.pdbx_seq_one_letter_code
_entity_poly.pdbx_strand_id
1 'polypeptide(L)'
;MRRHTILMIAWLLLSGVGCRQAGSDIRRQPIKLTGEEIVLLKKELRESDEHYDAGRKMIWMVTKEKHYHSDLDSGVRVHDTRGSIQYAAAVLRMNDTASIARGIDILKTILPLQEKDTSRAFCGVWPYYPEDPLAGRKAPVDYNWADFISVSLIDIMLNAPERIDNDLKQQVREALILAAHAIMKRDVKADYTNICIMGTYVCYVVGNLYEQPDIKTYGQKKLAYFYNFTKESKGFTEYNSPTYTVVAMNELLRMKLAITNPADKKMVDELYNLCWSMIARHFHQPSGQWCGPNLRAYNDLLTPELKQLFFYASNGQVNLPGEYLHQPRVLEPHQIPPALLHYFLEPDLPRTETDTFTVGKYQVKNHATFPDGEMKAQDITGKLYMQQRYALASVNQAYLWNQCRPLIAHWGSPEHPSYLRVRFLHDQYDFAAVHIKSVQDSSTVLSVLNLAYNGGDRHPNLDRLKDTTLAAADLRLRIETGGDISASSFSLSTVNKRELQFSSGDLRMLVQVPYCNWNEEDGHWELGAAGDKKWADYVIHSGSRKVFDLRAMKEAVIGLSLSVAAGQQLPKPQDIKVIADNKYLQLSAGSLLVKALKKPDDEFRIKNDFEIHSK
;
A
#
# COMPACT_ATOMS: atom_id res chain seq x y z
N MET A 1 89.32 22.63 16.41
CA MET A 1 88.08 23.34 16.84
C MET A 1 87.14 23.45 15.64
N ARG A 2 85.87 23.09 15.90
CA ARG A 2 84.68 22.93 15.03
C ARG A 2 84.54 23.80 13.77
N ARG A 3 84.05 23.17 12.69
CA ARG A 3 82.97 23.60 11.74
C ARG A 3 82.74 22.45 10.73
N HIS A 4 82.02 21.38 11.05
CA HIS A 4 80.61 21.10 10.73
C HIS A 4 80.20 21.46 9.28
N THR A 5 80.38 20.49 8.39
CA THR A 5 79.82 20.43 7.03
C THR A 5 78.42 19.83 7.11
N ILE A 6 77.40 20.55 6.64
CA ILE A 6 76.01 20.08 6.54
C ILE A 6 75.86 19.33 5.21
N LEU A 7 75.56 18.03 5.29
CA LEU A 7 75.17 17.19 4.16
C LEU A 7 73.64 17.24 4.00
N MET A 8 73.16 17.68 2.84
CA MET A 8 71.74 17.66 2.48
C MET A 8 71.38 16.26 1.95
N ILE A 9 70.59 15.50 2.71
CA ILE A 9 70.01 14.22 2.26
C ILE A 9 68.55 14.48 1.88
N ALA A 10 68.23 14.31 0.60
CA ALA A 10 66.87 14.36 0.09
C ALA A 10 66.11 13.08 0.47
N TRP A 11 65.02 13.23 1.22
CA TRP A 11 64.07 12.16 1.52
C TRP A 11 63.10 12.00 0.35
N LEU A 12 63.17 10.85 -0.33
CA LEU A 12 62.14 10.38 -1.27
C LEU A 12 60.98 9.76 -0.47
N LEU A 13 59.91 10.53 -0.30
CA LEU A 13 58.61 10.04 0.17
C LEU A 13 57.96 9.22 -0.95
N LEU A 14 58.09 7.89 -0.87
CA LEU A 14 57.22 6.94 -1.55
C LEU A 14 55.79 7.11 -1.00
N SER A 15 55.02 7.97 -1.64
CA SER A 15 53.57 7.99 -1.50
C SER A 15 53.02 6.73 -2.17
N GLY A 16 52.79 5.70 -1.35
CA GLY A 16 51.96 4.56 -1.74
C GLY A 16 50.56 5.05 -2.07
N VAL A 17 50.31 5.36 -3.34
CA VAL A 17 48.97 5.40 -3.90
C VAL A 17 48.48 3.96 -3.87
N GLY A 18 47.90 3.57 -2.73
CA GLY A 18 47.07 2.38 -2.67
C GLY A 18 45.95 2.57 -3.66
N CYS A 19 46.07 1.94 -4.83
CA CYS A 19 44.93 1.61 -5.66
C CYS A 19 44.00 0.76 -4.79
N ARG A 20 43.07 1.40 -4.08
CA ARG A 20 41.85 0.73 -3.67
C ARG A 20 41.24 0.23 -4.97
N GLN A 21 41.25 -1.08 -5.20
CA GLN A 21 40.35 -1.69 -6.15
C GLN A 21 38.97 -1.09 -5.87
N ALA A 22 38.47 -0.26 -6.79
CA ALA A 22 37.15 0.30 -6.66
C ALA A 22 36.18 -0.88 -6.63
N GLY A 23 35.69 -1.22 -5.44
CA GLY A 23 34.71 -2.27 -5.27
C GLY A 23 33.48 -1.93 -6.10
N SER A 24 32.89 -2.93 -6.73
CA SER A 24 31.60 -2.79 -7.39
C SER A 24 30.55 -2.34 -6.36
N ASP A 25 29.76 -1.33 -6.68
CA ASP A 25 28.64 -0.87 -5.83
C ASP A 25 27.46 -1.85 -5.84
N ILE A 26 27.52 -2.85 -6.72
CA ILE A 26 26.60 -3.99 -6.81
C ILE A 26 27.32 -5.33 -6.72
N ARG A 27 26.61 -6.34 -6.23
CA ARG A 27 27.06 -7.73 -6.16
C ARG A 27 27.31 -8.29 -7.57
N ARG A 28 28.46 -8.94 -7.76
CA ARG A 28 28.84 -9.58 -9.03
C ARG A 28 28.65 -11.10 -9.07
N GLN A 29 28.58 -11.74 -7.91
CA GLN A 29 28.40 -13.19 -7.81
C GLN A 29 26.90 -13.54 -7.86
N PRO A 30 26.46 -14.49 -8.69
CA PRO A 30 25.08 -14.97 -8.69
C PRO A 30 24.65 -15.60 -7.36
N ILE A 31 23.40 -15.38 -6.95
CA ILE A 31 22.79 -16.20 -5.89
C ILE A 31 22.37 -17.53 -6.52
N LYS A 32 23.07 -18.60 -6.19
CA LYS A 32 22.70 -19.95 -6.61
C LYS A 32 21.65 -20.51 -5.68
N LEU A 33 20.64 -21.15 -6.26
CA LEU A 33 19.66 -21.92 -5.51
C LEU A 33 20.24 -23.30 -5.15
N THR A 34 19.92 -23.76 -3.96
CA THR A 34 20.14 -25.14 -3.51
C THR A 34 19.21 -26.11 -4.24
N GLY A 35 19.51 -27.41 -4.18
CA GLY A 35 18.64 -28.44 -4.77
C GLY A 35 17.23 -28.43 -4.17
N GLU A 36 17.10 -28.16 -2.87
CA GLU A 36 15.82 -28.06 -2.16
C GLU A 36 15.02 -26.84 -2.62
N GLU A 37 15.67 -25.68 -2.74
CA GLU A 37 15.04 -24.46 -3.27
C GLU A 37 14.57 -24.64 -4.72
N ILE A 38 15.31 -25.38 -5.55
CA ILE A 38 14.89 -25.69 -6.92
C ILE A 38 13.63 -26.56 -6.95
N VAL A 39 13.55 -27.58 -6.08
CA VAL A 39 12.35 -28.42 -5.95
C VAL A 39 11.14 -27.59 -5.51
N LEU A 40 11.35 -26.67 -4.56
CA LEU A 40 10.29 -25.79 -4.08
C LEU A 40 9.85 -24.77 -5.13
N LEU A 41 10.79 -24.13 -5.83
CA LEU A 41 10.47 -23.18 -6.89
C LEU A 41 9.71 -23.88 -8.02
N LYS A 42 10.04 -25.13 -8.36
CA LYS A 42 9.25 -25.92 -9.32
C LYS A 42 7.80 -26.12 -8.86
N LYS A 43 7.55 -26.25 -7.56
CA LYS A 43 6.20 -26.34 -7.00
C LYS A 43 5.46 -25.01 -7.09
N GLU A 44 6.14 -23.89 -6.83
CA GLU A 44 5.61 -22.53 -6.94
C GLU A 44 5.20 -22.19 -8.38
N LEU A 45 5.96 -22.64 -9.37
CA LEU A 45 5.75 -22.32 -10.78
C LEU A 45 4.69 -23.18 -11.49
N ARG A 46 4.00 -24.10 -10.80
CA ARG A 46 3.05 -25.03 -11.45
C ARG A 46 1.93 -24.33 -12.19
N GLU A 47 1.34 -23.28 -11.60
CA GLU A 47 0.30 -22.50 -12.27
C GLU A 47 0.87 -21.79 -13.51
N SER A 48 2.08 -21.22 -13.41
CA SER A 48 2.74 -20.61 -14.58
C SER A 48 3.08 -21.64 -15.66
N ASP A 49 3.47 -22.86 -15.29
CA ASP A 49 3.71 -23.96 -16.24
C ASP A 49 2.44 -24.31 -17.03
N GLU A 50 1.27 -24.34 -16.37
CA GLU A 50 -0.04 -24.60 -17.01
C GLU A 50 -0.47 -23.46 -17.94
N HIS A 51 -0.08 -22.23 -17.60
CA HIS A 51 -0.38 -21.04 -18.40
C HIS A 51 0.70 -20.73 -19.46
N TYR A 52 1.75 -21.53 -19.58
CA TYR A 52 2.76 -21.34 -20.63
C TYR A 52 2.23 -21.83 -21.98
N ASP A 53 2.03 -20.90 -22.91
CA ASP A 53 1.70 -21.22 -24.29
C ASP A 53 2.98 -21.49 -25.08
N ALA A 54 3.27 -22.75 -25.40
CA ALA A 54 4.47 -23.14 -26.14
C ALA A 54 4.51 -22.58 -27.58
N GLY A 55 3.35 -22.32 -28.20
CA GLY A 55 3.27 -21.75 -29.55
C GLY A 55 3.53 -20.24 -29.56
N ARG A 56 3.20 -19.55 -28.46
CA ARG A 56 3.41 -18.11 -28.29
C ARG A 56 4.64 -17.76 -27.45
N LYS A 57 5.23 -18.75 -26.77
CA LYS A 57 6.41 -18.62 -25.90
C LYS A 57 6.22 -17.59 -24.79
N MET A 58 5.01 -17.54 -24.23
CA MET A 58 4.60 -16.58 -23.21
C MET A 58 3.54 -17.19 -22.28
N ILE A 59 3.38 -16.60 -21.10
CA ILE A 59 2.29 -16.90 -20.18
C ILE A 59 1.02 -16.24 -20.70
N TRP A 60 -0.05 -17.02 -20.84
CA TRP A 60 -1.37 -16.51 -21.20
C TRP A 60 -2.23 -16.26 -19.96
N MET A 61 -3.14 -15.29 -20.06
CA MET A 61 -4.18 -15.04 -19.07
C MET A 61 -5.47 -14.59 -19.75
N VAL A 62 -6.56 -14.48 -18.99
CA VAL A 62 -7.80 -13.84 -19.43
C VAL A 62 -7.95 -12.50 -18.72
N THR A 63 -8.21 -11.43 -19.48
CA THR A 63 -8.44 -10.08 -18.92
C THR A 63 -9.67 -10.11 -18.00
N LYS A 64 -9.54 -9.63 -16.76
CA LYS A 64 -10.66 -9.66 -15.79
C LYS A 64 -11.64 -8.51 -15.99
N GLU A 65 -11.11 -7.30 -16.09
CA GLU A 65 -11.87 -6.06 -16.24
C GLU A 65 -11.25 -5.22 -17.36
N LYS A 66 -12.03 -4.27 -17.90
CA LYS A 66 -11.51 -3.32 -18.88
C LYS A 66 -10.43 -2.46 -18.24
N HIS A 67 -9.21 -2.56 -18.76
CA HIS A 67 -8.05 -1.90 -18.18
C HIS A 67 -7.83 -0.53 -18.85
N TYR A 68 -7.61 0.53 -18.07
CA TYR A 68 -7.43 1.89 -18.60
C TYR A 68 -6.23 2.03 -19.56
N HIS A 69 -5.22 1.17 -19.40
CA HIS A 69 -4.02 1.15 -20.25
C HIS A 69 -4.05 0.10 -21.38
N SER A 70 -5.23 -0.44 -21.70
CA SER A 70 -5.42 -1.36 -22.81
C SER A 70 -6.70 -1.07 -23.59
N ASP A 71 -6.65 -1.26 -24.92
CA ASP A 71 -7.85 -1.16 -25.77
C ASP A 71 -8.71 -2.42 -25.72
N LEU A 72 -8.20 -3.50 -25.12
CA LEU A 72 -8.89 -4.79 -25.02
C LEU A 72 -9.98 -4.76 -23.95
N ASP A 73 -11.09 -5.44 -24.25
CA ASP A 73 -12.17 -5.65 -23.30
C ASP A 73 -11.85 -6.78 -22.31
N SER A 74 -12.68 -6.92 -21.28
CA SER A 74 -12.64 -8.06 -20.34
C SER A 74 -13.02 -9.37 -21.02
N GLY A 75 -12.48 -10.49 -20.54
CA GLY A 75 -12.77 -11.83 -21.04
C GLY A 75 -11.91 -12.25 -22.24
N VAL A 76 -10.91 -11.46 -22.62
CA VAL A 76 -10.03 -11.73 -23.76
C VAL A 76 -8.81 -12.51 -23.30
N ARG A 77 -8.47 -13.60 -24.01
CA ARG A 77 -7.22 -14.33 -23.80
C ARG A 77 -6.05 -13.55 -24.41
N VAL A 78 -5.04 -13.26 -23.60
CA VAL A 78 -3.89 -12.40 -23.94
C VAL A 78 -2.60 -13.01 -23.40
N HIS A 79 -1.44 -12.56 -23.90
CA HIS A 79 -0.13 -12.99 -23.40
C HIS A 79 0.54 -11.89 -22.56
N ASP A 80 0.61 -12.09 -21.25
CA ASP A 80 1.09 -11.07 -20.30
C ASP A 80 2.61 -10.93 -20.36
N THR A 81 3.11 -9.77 -20.81
CA THR A 81 4.55 -9.49 -20.87
C THR A 81 5.19 -9.50 -19.48
N ARG A 82 4.48 -9.03 -18.44
CA ARG A 82 5.01 -8.97 -17.07
C ARG A 82 5.09 -10.36 -16.45
N GLY A 83 3.99 -11.10 -16.42
CA GLY A 83 3.96 -12.47 -15.91
C GLY A 83 4.93 -13.38 -16.64
N SER A 84 5.06 -13.21 -17.96
CA SER A 84 6.03 -13.96 -18.77
C SER A 84 7.48 -13.68 -18.37
N ILE A 85 7.89 -12.41 -18.21
CA ILE A 85 9.29 -12.12 -17.85
C ILE A 85 9.61 -12.50 -16.40
N GLN A 86 8.63 -12.43 -15.49
CA GLN A 86 8.75 -12.94 -14.13
C GLN A 86 8.95 -14.46 -14.12
N TYR A 87 8.16 -15.18 -14.93
CA TYR A 87 8.32 -16.63 -15.11
C TYR A 87 9.68 -16.96 -15.74
N ALA A 88 10.13 -16.22 -16.76
CA ALA A 88 11.45 -16.38 -17.37
C ALA A 88 12.58 -16.24 -16.34
N ALA A 89 12.52 -15.21 -15.49
CA ALA A 89 13.49 -15.01 -14.42
C ALA A 89 13.52 -16.20 -13.46
N ALA A 90 12.38 -16.80 -13.15
CA ALA A 90 12.31 -17.96 -12.27
C ALA A 90 12.82 -19.25 -12.93
N VAL A 91 12.40 -19.58 -14.15
CA VAL A 91 12.82 -20.83 -14.82
C VAL A 91 14.29 -20.84 -15.22
N LEU A 92 14.90 -19.67 -15.43
CA LEU A 92 16.36 -19.57 -15.67
C LEU A 92 17.19 -19.86 -14.41
N ARG A 93 16.58 -19.85 -13.21
CA ARG A 93 17.23 -20.28 -11.96
C ARG A 93 17.23 -21.80 -11.78
N MET A 94 16.53 -22.53 -12.65
CA MET A 94 16.50 -23.99 -12.64
C MET A 94 17.76 -24.60 -13.25
N ASN A 95 17.94 -25.90 -13.00
CA ASN A 95 19.06 -26.68 -13.54
C ASN A 95 18.69 -27.56 -14.74
N ASP A 96 17.41 -27.66 -15.11
CA ASP A 96 16.99 -28.49 -16.23
C ASP A 96 16.93 -27.70 -17.55
N THR A 97 17.29 -28.38 -18.63
CA THR A 97 17.41 -27.79 -19.98
C THR A 97 16.08 -27.27 -20.52
N ALA A 98 14.95 -27.89 -20.16
CA ALA A 98 13.64 -27.47 -20.67
C ALA A 98 13.21 -26.13 -20.07
N SER A 99 13.35 -25.95 -18.75
CA SER A 99 13.09 -24.69 -18.06
C SER A 99 13.98 -23.56 -18.59
N ILE A 100 15.27 -23.84 -18.77
CA ILE A 100 16.23 -22.86 -19.33
C ILE A 100 15.83 -22.47 -20.75
N ALA A 101 15.47 -23.44 -21.61
CA ALA A 101 15.03 -23.18 -22.97
C ALA A 101 13.76 -22.30 -23.00
N ARG A 102 12.78 -22.56 -22.13
CA ARG A 102 11.58 -21.72 -22.00
C ARG A 102 11.93 -20.28 -21.62
N GLY A 103 12.82 -20.09 -20.64
CA GLY A 103 13.25 -18.76 -20.23
C GLY A 103 13.92 -17.98 -21.37
N ILE A 104 14.77 -18.64 -22.15
CA ILE A 104 15.41 -18.07 -23.34
C ILE A 104 14.36 -17.71 -24.41
N ASP A 105 13.40 -18.61 -24.66
CA ASP A 105 12.33 -18.41 -25.62
C ASP A 105 11.45 -17.20 -25.28
N ILE A 106 11.11 -17.03 -24.00
CA ILE A 106 10.36 -15.87 -23.52
C ILE A 106 11.18 -14.59 -23.71
N LEU A 107 12.46 -14.57 -23.33
CA LEU A 107 13.32 -13.40 -23.52
C LEU A 107 13.38 -12.96 -24.98
N LYS A 108 13.59 -13.91 -25.90
CA LYS A 108 13.62 -13.66 -27.35
C LYS A 108 12.27 -13.16 -27.89
N THR A 109 11.17 -13.48 -27.22
CA THR A 109 9.83 -13.04 -27.60
C THR A 109 9.50 -11.65 -27.07
N ILE A 110 9.90 -11.32 -25.84
CA ILE A 110 9.53 -10.07 -25.16
C ILE A 110 10.45 -8.91 -25.52
N LEU A 111 11.77 -9.12 -25.61
CA LEU A 111 12.72 -8.03 -25.86
C LEU A 111 12.41 -7.22 -27.13
N PRO A 112 11.99 -7.85 -28.26
CA PRO A 112 11.61 -7.11 -29.46
C PRO A 112 10.34 -6.25 -29.32
N LEU A 113 9.50 -6.49 -28.31
CA LEU A 113 8.27 -5.73 -28.09
C LEU A 113 8.52 -4.34 -27.47
N GLN A 114 9.73 -4.07 -26.99
CA GLN A 114 10.09 -2.75 -26.45
C GLN A 114 10.08 -1.71 -27.57
N GLU A 115 9.53 -0.54 -27.30
CA GLU A 115 9.75 0.61 -28.18
C GLU A 115 11.21 1.08 -28.10
N LYS A 116 11.89 1.18 -29.23
CA LYS A 116 13.31 1.56 -29.33
C LYS A 116 13.54 2.88 -30.06
N ASP A 117 12.52 3.43 -30.72
CA ASP A 117 12.61 4.71 -31.40
C ASP A 117 12.65 5.86 -30.39
N THR A 118 13.83 6.45 -30.23
CA THR A 118 14.09 7.55 -29.27
C THR A 118 13.31 8.83 -29.57
N SER A 119 12.72 8.95 -30.77
CA SER A 119 11.82 10.06 -31.10
C SER A 119 10.42 9.90 -30.48
N ARG A 120 10.03 8.67 -30.10
CA ARG A 120 8.72 8.39 -29.51
C ARG A 120 8.70 8.68 -28.03
N ALA A 121 7.56 9.20 -27.56
CA ALA A 121 7.38 9.56 -26.15
C ALA A 121 7.60 8.38 -25.20
N PHE A 122 7.24 7.17 -25.64
CA PHE A 122 7.27 5.90 -24.91
C PHE A 122 8.46 4.99 -25.26
N CYS A 123 9.53 5.53 -25.84
CA CYS A 123 10.80 4.80 -25.97
C CYS A 123 11.22 4.18 -24.63
N GLY A 124 11.65 2.91 -24.66
CA GLY A 124 12.05 2.13 -23.49
C GLY A 124 10.92 1.39 -22.78
N VAL A 125 9.68 1.50 -23.25
CA VAL A 125 8.49 0.87 -22.64
C VAL A 125 8.01 -0.33 -23.47
N TRP A 126 7.43 -1.32 -22.78
CA TRP A 126 6.76 -2.50 -23.39
C TRP A 126 5.23 -2.38 -23.31
N PRO A 127 4.48 -2.99 -24.24
CA PRO A 127 3.04 -3.17 -24.08
C PRO A 127 2.73 -4.19 -22.97
N TYR A 128 1.49 -4.16 -22.45
CA TYR A 128 0.97 -5.21 -21.56
C TYR A 128 0.95 -6.56 -22.27
N TYR A 129 0.51 -6.53 -23.53
CA TYR A 129 0.24 -7.71 -24.34
C TYR A 129 0.73 -7.47 -25.76
N PRO A 130 1.32 -8.46 -26.45
CA PRO A 130 1.57 -8.35 -27.89
C PRO A 130 0.28 -8.20 -28.70
N GLU A 131 -0.87 -8.63 -28.16
CA GLU A 131 -2.21 -8.43 -28.76
C GLU A 131 -2.69 -6.97 -28.74
N ASP A 132 -2.08 -6.11 -27.92
CA ASP A 132 -2.42 -4.68 -27.80
C ASP A 132 -1.14 -3.82 -27.81
N PRO A 133 -0.47 -3.73 -28.98
CA PRO A 133 0.82 -3.06 -29.11
C PRO A 133 0.69 -1.55 -28.85
N LEU A 134 1.77 -0.92 -28.37
CA LEU A 134 1.77 0.51 -28.04
C LEU A 134 1.49 1.41 -29.25
N ALA A 135 1.90 1.01 -30.46
CA ALA A 135 1.71 1.79 -31.67
C ALA A 135 0.28 1.64 -32.21
N GLY A 136 -0.42 2.76 -32.40
CA GLY A 136 -1.74 2.80 -33.03
C GLY A 136 -2.94 2.55 -32.12
N ARG A 137 -2.71 2.24 -30.84
CA ARG A 137 -3.78 2.10 -29.82
C ARG A 137 -4.29 3.43 -29.29
N LYS A 138 -5.50 3.45 -28.74
CA LYS A 138 -6.14 4.63 -28.12
C LYS A 138 -5.79 4.75 -26.63
N ALA A 139 -5.68 3.62 -25.94
CA ALA A 139 -5.39 3.59 -24.52
C ALA A 139 -4.01 4.23 -24.22
N PRO A 140 -3.92 5.08 -23.18
CA PRO A 140 -2.67 5.73 -22.82
C PRO A 140 -1.59 4.71 -22.44
N VAL A 141 -0.34 5.04 -22.76
CA VAL A 141 0.81 4.23 -22.36
C VAL A 141 0.95 4.21 -20.85
N ASP A 142 1.11 3.01 -20.30
CA ASP A 142 1.56 2.86 -18.92
C ASP A 142 3.08 2.82 -18.87
N TYR A 143 3.67 3.92 -18.46
CA TYR A 143 5.12 4.02 -18.37
C TYR A 143 5.70 3.21 -17.20
N ASN A 144 4.88 2.70 -16.27
CA ASN A 144 5.33 1.77 -15.22
C ASN A 144 5.85 0.45 -15.78
N TRP A 145 5.46 0.09 -17.02
CA TRP A 145 5.91 -1.16 -17.63
C TRP A 145 7.44 -1.20 -17.84
N ALA A 146 8.09 -0.05 -17.96
CA ALA A 146 9.56 0.01 -17.98
C ALA A 146 10.14 -0.54 -16.65
N ASP A 147 9.58 -0.14 -15.51
CA ASP A 147 9.97 -0.61 -14.18
C ASP A 147 9.66 -2.11 -14.00
N PHE A 148 8.41 -2.53 -14.27
CA PHE A 148 7.96 -3.91 -14.05
C PHE A 148 8.75 -4.95 -14.86
N ILE A 149 9.09 -4.66 -16.11
CA ILE A 149 9.87 -5.59 -16.94
C ILE A 149 11.34 -5.60 -16.51
N SER A 150 11.90 -4.43 -16.21
CA SER A 150 13.33 -4.29 -15.88
C SER A 150 13.73 -5.01 -14.60
N VAL A 151 12.90 -5.04 -13.56
CA VAL A 151 13.26 -5.73 -12.30
C VAL A 151 13.52 -7.24 -12.50
N SER A 152 12.79 -7.88 -13.41
CA SER A 152 13.00 -9.30 -13.76
C SER A 152 14.19 -9.49 -14.69
N LEU A 153 14.40 -8.59 -15.66
CA LEU A 153 15.59 -8.61 -16.51
C LEU A 153 16.89 -8.43 -15.69
N ILE A 154 16.87 -7.56 -14.69
CA ILE A 154 17.98 -7.39 -13.75
C ILE A 154 18.22 -8.68 -12.96
N ASP A 155 17.18 -9.35 -12.46
CA ASP A 155 17.33 -10.63 -11.75
C ASP A 155 18.06 -11.66 -12.62
N ILE A 156 17.66 -11.79 -13.89
CA ILE A 156 18.32 -12.68 -14.87
C ILE A 156 19.80 -12.33 -15.03
N MET A 157 20.12 -11.05 -15.22
CA MET A 157 21.50 -10.61 -15.44
C MET A 157 22.38 -10.76 -14.20
N LEU A 158 21.81 -10.66 -12.99
CA LEU A 158 22.54 -10.81 -11.74
C LEU A 158 22.65 -12.26 -11.26
N ASN A 159 21.69 -13.13 -11.60
CA ASN A 159 21.57 -14.46 -10.99
C ASN A 159 21.62 -15.64 -11.97
N ALA A 160 21.42 -15.41 -13.26
CA ALA A 160 21.49 -16.45 -14.30
C ALA A 160 22.18 -15.99 -15.60
N PRO A 161 23.20 -15.10 -15.58
CA PRO A 161 23.80 -14.60 -16.82
C PRO A 161 24.44 -15.74 -17.62
N GLU A 162 24.97 -16.78 -16.98
CA GLU A 162 25.58 -17.92 -17.67
C GLU A 162 24.59 -18.78 -18.47
N ARG A 163 23.28 -18.62 -18.24
CA ARG A 163 22.22 -19.38 -18.91
C ARG A 163 21.84 -18.82 -20.27
N ILE A 164 22.27 -17.61 -20.58
CA ILE A 164 21.98 -16.92 -21.85
C ILE A 164 23.27 -16.62 -22.60
N ASP A 165 23.21 -16.67 -23.93
CA ASP A 165 24.35 -16.37 -24.80
C ASP A 165 24.70 -14.87 -24.79
N ASN A 166 25.87 -14.53 -25.34
CA ASN A 166 26.37 -13.15 -25.31
C ASN A 166 25.54 -12.18 -26.15
N ASP A 167 24.87 -12.67 -27.20
CA ASP A 167 23.98 -11.85 -28.03
C ASP A 167 22.74 -11.44 -27.21
N LEU A 168 22.10 -12.42 -26.56
CA LEU A 168 20.94 -12.16 -25.73
C LEU A 168 21.28 -11.29 -24.51
N LYS A 169 22.46 -11.45 -23.90
CA LYS A 169 22.96 -10.53 -22.85
C LYS A 169 23.05 -9.09 -23.35
N GLN A 170 23.55 -8.91 -24.57
CA GLN A 170 23.68 -7.59 -25.17
C GLN A 170 22.31 -6.97 -25.46
N GLN A 171 21.35 -7.76 -25.95
CA GLN A 171 19.97 -7.31 -26.13
C GLN A 171 19.30 -6.91 -24.80
N VAL A 172 19.49 -7.69 -23.72
CA VAL A 172 18.98 -7.35 -22.38
C VAL A 172 19.63 -6.07 -21.86
N ARG A 173 20.95 -5.90 -22.04
CA ARG A 173 21.67 -4.68 -21.67
C ARG A 173 21.08 -3.45 -22.36
N GLU A 174 20.90 -3.51 -23.68
CA GLU A 174 20.34 -2.40 -24.46
C GLU A 174 18.92 -2.05 -24.00
N ALA A 175 18.08 -3.08 -23.78
CA ALA A 175 16.72 -2.90 -23.31
C ALA A 175 16.66 -2.25 -21.92
N LEU A 176 17.53 -2.67 -21.01
CA LEU A 176 17.64 -2.10 -19.65
C LEU A 176 18.11 -0.64 -19.66
N ILE A 177 19.04 -0.28 -20.55
CA ILE A 177 19.50 1.11 -20.69
C ILE A 177 18.35 2.00 -21.20
N LEU A 178 17.62 1.56 -22.23
CA LEU A 178 16.45 2.29 -22.74
C LEU A 178 15.36 2.46 -21.67
N ALA A 179 15.07 1.40 -20.91
CA ALA A 179 14.09 1.43 -19.84
C ALA A 179 14.52 2.37 -18.70
N ALA A 180 15.80 2.36 -18.32
CA ALA A 180 16.33 3.28 -17.31
C ALA A 180 16.21 4.75 -17.75
N HIS A 181 16.46 5.07 -19.02
CA HIS A 181 16.22 6.41 -19.54
C HIS A 181 14.73 6.78 -19.55
N ALA A 182 13.83 5.85 -19.85
CA ALA A 182 12.39 6.08 -19.75
C ALA A 182 11.96 6.38 -18.29
N ILE A 183 12.52 5.65 -17.32
CA ILE A 183 12.29 5.85 -15.89
C ILE A 183 12.82 7.22 -15.44
N MET A 184 14.02 7.60 -15.87
CA MET A 184 14.61 8.91 -15.59
C MET A 184 13.77 10.06 -16.15
N LYS A 185 13.27 9.91 -17.39
CA LYS A 185 12.40 10.92 -18.04
C LYS A 185 11.09 11.11 -17.27
N ARG A 186 10.55 10.02 -16.70
CA ARG A 186 9.30 10.05 -15.95
C ARG A 186 9.43 10.60 -14.53
N ASP A 187 10.57 10.34 -13.88
CA ASP A 187 10.96 10.87 -12.57
C ASP A 187 9.86 10.79 -11.48
N VAL A 188 9.25 9.60 -11.34
CA VAL A 188 8.18 9.35 -10.35
C VAL A 188 8.62 9.73 -8.93
N LYS A 189 7.78 10.48 -8.23
CA LYS A 189 8.07 11.00 -6.88
C LYS A 189 7.77 9.95 -5.80
N ALA A 190 8.29 10.19 -4.60
CA ALA A 190 8.29 9.20 -3.51
C ALA A 190 6.90 8.88 -2.93
N ASP A 191 5.91 9.75 -3.16
CA ASP A 191 4.51 9.55 -2.81
C ASP A 191 3.86 8.41 -3.62
N TYR A 192 4.39 8.10 -4.81
CA TYR A 192 4.06 6.87 -5.53
C TYR A 192 5.10 5.78 -5.23
N THR A 193 5.03 5.29 -3.99
CA THR A 193 6.09 4.52 -3.31
C THR A 193 6.61 3.31 -4.10
N ASN A 194 5.72 2.41 -4.52
CA ASN A 194 6.11 1.16 -5.19
C ASN A 194 6.89 1.41 -6.49
N ILE A 195 6.42 2.35 -7.31
CA ILE A 195 7.06 2.68 -8.58
C ILE A 195 8.35 3.47 -8.37
N CYS A 196 8.38 4.40 -7.40
CA CYS A 196 9.59 5.13 -7.07
C CYS A 196 10.72 4.18 -6.61
N ILE A 197 10.41 3.17 -5.78
CA ILE A 197 11.39 2.17 -5.36
C ILE A 197 11.87 1.34 -6.57
N MET A 198 10.97 0.81 -7.40
CA MET A 198 11.36 0.00 -8.56
C MET A 198 12.26 0.77 -9.52
N GLY A 199 11.86 2.00 -9.89
CA GLY A 199 12.67 2.84 -10.77
C GLY A 199 14.03 3.22 -10.18
N THR A 200 14.08 3.43 -8.85
CA THR A 200 15.35 3.64 -8.13
C THR A 200 16.25 2.41 -8.25
N TYR A 201 15.71 1.21 -8.00
CA TYR A 201 16.46 -0.03 -8.10
C TYR A 201 16.98 -0.26 -9.53
N VAL A 202 16.12 -0.07 -10.53
CA VAL A 202 16.49 -0.23 -11.95
C VAL A 202 17.64 0.70 -12.32
N CYS A 203 17.50 2.01 -12.10
CA CYS A 203 18.56 2.95 -12.46
C CYS A 203 19.83 2.72 -11.64
N TYR A 204 19.72 2.40 -10.34
CA TYR A 204 20.88 2.11 -9.51
C TYR A 204 21.68 0.92 -10.06
N VAL A 205 21.01 -0.20 -10.36
CA VAL A 205 21.69 -1.40 -10.85
C VAL A 205 22.20 -1.21 -12.27
N VAL A 206 21.38 -0.72 -13.20
CA VAL A 206 21.76 -0.53 -14.61
C VAL A 206 22.95 0.43 -14.74
N GLY A 207 22.94 1.54 -13.99
CA GLY A 207 24.03 2.51 -13.98
C GLY A 207 25.36 1.92 -13.52
N ASN A 208 25.33 1.04 -12.51
CA ASN A 208 26.53 0.40 -11.98
C ASN A 208 26.97 -0.85 -12.77
N LEU A 209 26.02 -1.63 -13.29
CA LEU A 209 26.28 -2.88 -14.01
C LEU A 209 26.89 -2.63 -15.39
N TYR A 210 26.46 -1.56 -16.07
CA TYR A 210 26.87 -1.23 -17.43
C TYR A 210 27.64 0.08 -17.55
N GLU A 211 28.14 0.59 -16.42
CA GLU A 211 29.01 1.77 -16.32
C GLU A 211 28.41 3.00 -17.02
N GLN A 212 27.11 3.26 -16.82
CA GLN A 212 26.38 4.41 -17.37
C GLN A 212 26.37 5.56 -16.34
N PRO A 213 27.20 6.61 -16.47
CA PRO A 213 27.43 7.57 -15.38
C PRO A 213 26.21 8.44 -15.03
N ASP A 214 25.41 8.81 -16.03
CA ASP A 214 24.16 9.57 -15.89
C ASP A 214 23.10 8.76 -15.12
N ILE A 215 22.88 7.50 -15.54
CA ILE A 215 21.94 6.58 -14.90
C ILE A 215 22.40 6.26 -13.47
N LYS A 216 23.70 6.00 -13.26
CA LYS A 216 24.29 5.76 -11.93
C LYS A 216 24.04 6.95 -10.99
N THR A 217 24.36 8.16 -11.45
CA THR A 217 24.17 9.39 -10.67
C THR A 217 22.71 9.61 -10.32
N TYR A 218 21.79 9.37 -11.28
CA TYR A 218 20.36 9.45 -11.02
C TYR A 218 19.92 8.42 -9.97
N GLY A 219 20.29 7.14 -10.12
CA GLY A 219 19.90 6.07 -9.20
C GLY A 219 20.35 6.32 -7.75
N GLN A 220 21.59 6.77 -7.56
CA GLN A 220 22.12 7.11 -6.23
C GLN A 220 21.39 8.30 -5.60
N LYS A 221 21.17 9.38 -6.38
CA LYS A 221 20.40 10.53 -5.92
C LYS A 221 18.96 10.17 -5.60
N LYS A 222 18.34 9.30 -6.41
CA LYS A 222 16.96 8.86 -6.22
C LYS A 222 16.80 8.01 -4.96
N LEU A 223 17.76 7.12 -4.66
CA LEU A 223 17.80 6.37 -3.40
C LEU A 223 17.89 7.30 -2.20
N ALA A 224 18.82 8.26 -2.20
CA ALA A 224 18.95 9.22 -1.11
C ALA A 224 17.68 10.08 -0.94
N TYR A 225 17.08 10.54 -2.05
CA TYR A 225 15.81 11.26 -2.05
C TYR A 225 14.69 10.42 -1.44
N PHE A 226 14.51 9.18 -1.90
CA PHE A 226 13.47 8.29 -1.40
C PHE A 226 13.64 7.95 0.07
N TYR A 227 14.89 7.68 0.50
CA TYR A 227 15.24 7.44 1.89
C TYR A 227 14.87 8.65 2.77
N ASN A 228 15.32 9.85 2.42
CA ASN A 228 15.05 11.07 3.18
C ASN A 228 13.54 11.37 3.24
N PHE A 229 12.84 11.29 2.10
CA PHE A 229 11.40 11.48 2.05
C PHE A 229 10.66 10.52 2.98
N THR A 230 11.01 9.23 2.94
CA THR A 230 10.34 8.19 3.75
C THR A 230 10.64 8.37 5.24
N LYS A 231 11.90 8.67 5.60
CA LYS A 231 12.31 8.92 6.98
C LYS A 231 11.63 10.15 7.56
N GLU A 232 11.56 11.24 6.81
CA GLU A 232 10.89 12.45 7.25
C GLU A 232 9.36 12.29 7.30
N SER A 233 8.79 11.51 6.37
CA SER A 233 7.36 11.17 6.38
C SER A 233 6.98 10.17 7.48
N LYS A 234 7.98 9.52 8.10
CA LYS A 234 7.85 8.48 9.14
C LYS A 234 7.14 7.20 8.67
N GLY A 235 7.07 6.98 7.36
CA GLY A 235 6.37 5.85 6.75
C GLY A 235 6.30 5.99 5.24
N PHE A 236 5.68 5.01 4.59
CA PHE A 236 5.30 5.09 3.18
C PHE A 236 3.96 5.81 3.03
N THR A 237 3.76 6.49 1.91
CA THR A 237 2.50 7.21 1.62
C THR A 237 1.31 6.28 1.58
N GLU A 238 1.45 5.09 0.98
CA GLU A 238 0.48 3.99 1.08
C GLU A 238 0.59 3.27 2.42
N TYR A 239 0.33 4.01 3.49
CA TYR A 239 0.60 3.58 4.86
C TYR A 239 -0.18 2.35 5.27
N ASN A 240 0.48 1.55 6.12
CA ASN A 240 -0.06 0.35 6.75
C ASN A 240 -0.89 -0.50 5.76
N SER A 241 -0.41 -0.64 4.52
CA SER A 241 -1.12 -1.31 3.44
C SER A 241 -0.68 -2.76 3.36
N PRO A 242 -1.55 -3.76 3.62
CA PRO A 242 -1.17 -5.16 3.50
C PRO A 242 -0.69 -5.55 2.09
N THR A 243 -1.13 -4.83 1.06
CA THR A 243 -0.73 -5.07 -0.32
C THR A 243 0.54 -4.32 -0.69
N TYR A 244 0.57 -2.99 -0.53
CA TYR A 244 1.68 -2.19 -1.03
C TYR A 244 2.90 -2.19 -0.13
N THR A 245 2.75 -2.46 1.17
CA THR A 245 3.91 -2.70 2.04
C THR A 245 4.68 -3.94 1.59
N VAL A 246 3.99 -5.01 1.19
CA VAL A 246 4.66 -6.22 0.67
C VAL A 246 5.35 -5.94 -0.66
N VAL A 247 4.71 -5.18 -1.57
CA VAL A 247 5.37 -4.75 -2.82
C VAL A 247 6.64 -3.95 -2.52
N ALA A 248 6.59 -2.94 -1.66
CA ALA A 248 7.77 -2.17 -1.27
C ALA A 248 8.84 -3.06 -0.62
N MET A 249 8.44 -4.01 0.22
CA MET A 249 9.32 -4.94 0.90
C MET A 249 10.06 -5.87 -0.09
N ASN A 250 9.37 -6.40 -1.11
CA ASN A 250 9.97 -7.26 -2.13
C ASN A 250 11.05 -6.49 -2.92
N GLU A 251 10.76 -5.25 -3.30
CA GLU A 251 11.72 -4.43 -4.04
C GLU A 251 12.91 -3.98 -3.17
N LEU A 252 12.68 -3.65 -1.90
CA LEU A 252 13.76 -3.38 -0.95
C LEU A 252 14.60 -4.62 -0.66
N LEU A 253 14.02 -5.83 -0.70
CA LEU A 253 14.78 -7.07 -0.62
C LEU A 253 15.69 -7.24 -1.84
N ARG A 254 15.19 -6.97 -3.06
CA ARG A 254 16.02 -6.98 -4.29
C ARG A 254 17.20 -6.02 -4.16
N MET A 255 16.95 -4.79 -3.70
CA MET A 255 18.01 -3.81 -3.44
C MET A 255 19.00 -4.31 -2.38
N LYS A 256 18.51 -4.88 -1.28
CA LYS A 256 19.33 -5.41 -0.17
C LYS A 256 20.26 -6.53 -0.64
N LEU A 257 19.81 -7.37 -1.57
CA LEU A 257 20.57 -8.48 -2.12
C LEU A 257 21.54 -8.04 -3.23
N ALA A 258 21.25 -6.95 -3.93
CA ALA A 258 22.05 -6.46 -5.06
C ALA A 258 23.10 -5.41 -4.67
N ILE A 259 22.80 -4.50 -3.73
CA ILE A 259 23.65 -3.34 -3.40
C ILE A 259 24.71 -3.72 -2.37
N THR A 260 25.98 -3.44 -2.70
CA THR A 260 27.14 -3.74 -1.84
C THR A 260 27.82 -2.47 -1.32
N ASN A 261 27.52 -1.29 -1.87
CA ASN A 261 27.99 -0.02 -1.33
C ASN A 261 27.52 0.14 0.13
N PRO A 262 28.42 0.32 1.13
CA PRO A 262 28.03 0.31 2.54
C PRO A 262 27.03 1.41 2.94
N ALA A 263 27.15 2.61 2.39
CA ALA A 263 26.27 3.73 2.73
C ALA A 263 24.88 3.53 2.15
N ASP A 264 24.80 3.14 0.88
CA ASP A 264 23.54 2.88 0.18
C ASP A 264 22.82 1.65 0.74
N LYS A 265 23.59 0.60 1.06
CA LYS A 265 23.08 -0.60 1.71
C LYS A 265 22.44 -0.28 3.07
N LYS A 266 23.04 0.60 3.87
CA LYS A 266 22.46 1.02 5.15
C LYS A 266 21.09 1.68 4.96
N MET A 267 20.94 2.57 3.97
CA MET A 267 19.66 3.19 3.66
C MET A 267 18.59 2.15 3.31
N VAL A 268 18.93 1.18 2.46
CA VAL A 268 18.04 0.09 2.06
C VAL A 268 17.68 -0.80 3.26
N ASP A 269 18.65 -1.16 4.10
CA ASP A 269 18.42 -2.00 5.28
C ASP A 269 17.47 -1.30 6.28
N GLU A 270 17.61 0.01 6.46
CA GLU A 270 16.68 0.79 7.29
C GLU A 270 15.26 0.86 6.70
N LEU A 271 15.12 1.05 5.39
CA LEU A 271 13.81 1.05 4.71
C LEU A 271 13.14 -0.33 4.76
N TYR A 272 13.93 -1.39 4.59
CA TYR A 272 13.45 -2.78 4.70
C TYR A 272 12.98 -3.08 6.13
N ASN A 273 13.74 -2.64 7.14
CA ASN A 273 13.35 -2.79 8.54
C ASN A 273 12.10 -1.95 8.89
N LEU A 274 11.91 -0.79 8.25
CA LEU A 274 10.70 0.01 8.41
C LEU A 274 9.44 -0.75 7.95
N CYS A 275 9.52 -1.52 6.85
CA CYS A 275 8.42 -2.39 6.40
C CYS A 275 8.00 -3.35 7.52
N TRP A 276 8.95 -4.08 8.09
CA TRP A 276 8.69 -5.01 9.18
C TRP A 276 8.22 -4.33 10.46
N SER A 277 8.77 -3.16 10.79
CA SER A 277 8.36 -2.40 11.97
C SER A 277 6.89 -1.98 11.88
N MET A 278 6.42 -1.51 10.71
CA MET A 278 5.01 -1.18 10.53
C MET A 278 4.12 -2.42 10.71
N ILE A 279 4.48 -3.56 10.11
CA ILE A 279 3.73 -4.82 10.25
C ILE A 279 3.66 -5.24 11.73
N ALA A 280 4.82 -5.31 12.39
CA ALA A 280 4.96 -5.79 13.76
C ALA A 280 4.15 -4.93 14.75
N ARG A 281 4.27 -3.61 14.65
CA ARG A 281 3.53 -2.65 15.51
C ARG A 281 2.02 -2.78 15.32
N HIS A 282 1.55 -3.17 14.14
CA HIS A 282 0.12 -3.32 13.84
C HIS A 282 -0.37 -4.77 13.91
N PHE A 283 0.43 -5.71 14.39
CA PHE A 283 0.00 -7.10 14.53
C PHE A 283 -0.68 -7.32 15.89
N HIS A 284 -1.91 -7.79 15.86
CA HIS A 284 -2.68 -8.20 17.03
C HIS A 284 -2.63 -9.72 17.18
N GLN A 285 -1.67 -10.20 17.97
CA GLN A 285 -1.43 -11.63 18.19
C GLN A 285 -2.70 -12.39 18.61
N PRO A 286 -3.55 -11.89 19.54
CA PRO A 286 -4.73 -12.64 19.98
C PRO A 286 -5.73 -12.96 18.87
N SER A 287 -5.87 -12.12 17.84
CA SER A 287 -6.72 -12.42 16.66
C SER A 287 -5.92 -12.89 15.44
N GLY A 288 -4.59 -12.90 15.51
CA GLY A 288 -3.70 -13.19 14.39
C GLY A 288 -3.82 -12.22 13.22
N GLN A 289 -4.31 -10.99 13.45
CA GLN A 289 -4.58 -10.02 12.37
C GLN A 289 -3.52 -8.93 12.29
N TRP A 290 -3.23 -8.51 11.06
CA TRP A 290 -2.55 -7.24 10.79
C TRP A 290 -3.61 -6.13 10.76
N CYS A 291 -3.68 -5.37 11.84
CA CYS A 291 -4.71 -4.38 12.10
C CYS A 291 -4.51 -3.07 11.33
N GLY A 292 -5.61 -2.34 11.16
CA GLY A 292 -5.60 -1.01 10.55
C GLY A 292 -5.06 0.09 11.47
N PRO A 293 -5.30 1.37 11.11
CA PRO A 293 -6.05 1.81 9.92
C PRO A 293 -5.21 1.56 8.65
N ASN A 294 -5.86 1.33 7.51
CA ASN A 294 -5.16 1.03 6.25
C ASN A 294 -5.54 2.07 5.18
N LEU A 295 -4.55 2.64 4.46
CA LEU A 295 -4.87 3.46 3.29
C LEU A 295 -5.31 2.60 2.11
N ARG A 296 -4.70 1.42 1.95
CA ARG A 296 -4.96 0.49 0.86
C ARG A 296 -5.07 -0.94 1.42
N ALA A 297 -6.25 -1.53 1.30
CA ALA A 297 -6.57 -2.88 1.72
C ALA A 297 -7.66 -3.47 0.82
N TYR A 298 -7.41 -4.67 0.30
CA TYR A 298 -8.36 -5.41 -0.55
C TYR A 298 -9.14 -6.47 0.24
N ASN A 299 -8.64 -6.83 1.43
CA ASN A 299 -9.27 -7.75 2.36
C ASN A 299 -9.31 -7.11 3.75
N ASP A 300 -10.33 -7.46 4.54
CA ASP A 300 -10.48 -6.98 5.92
C ASP A 300 -9.75 -7.90 6.93
N LEU A 301 -9.42 -9.12 6.52
CA LEU A 301 -8.71 -10.13 7.30
C LEU A 301 -7.42 -10.57 6.59
N LEU A 302 -6.51 -11.14 7.36
CA LEU A 302 -5.22 -11.64 6.89
C LEU A 302 -5.42 -12.78 5.86
N THR A 303 -4.78 -12.66 4.69
CA THR A 303 -4.90 -13.65 3.61
C THR A 303 -3.94 -14.84 3.80
N PRO A 304 -4.18 -15.98 3.14
CA PRO A 304 -3.26 -17.12 3.14
C PRO A 304 -1.81 -16.76 2.74
N GLU A 305 -1.62 -15.84 1.79
CA GLU A 305 -0.29 -15.41 1.33
C GLU A 305 0.47 -14.62 2.40
N LEU A 306 -0.24 -13.79 3.18
CA LEU A 306 0.35 -13.07 4.30
C LEU A 306 0.65 -14.01 5.47
N LYS A 307 -0.19 -15.02 5.72
CA LYS A 307 0.10 -16.09 6.69
C LYS A 307 1.35 -16.88 6.29
N GLN A 308 1.48 -17.24 5.02
CA GLN A 308 2.69 -17.87 4.47
C GLN A 308 3.91 -16.97 4.71
N LEU A 309 3.83 -15.68 4.37
CA LEU A 309 4.90 -14.71 4.61
C LEU A 309 5.36 -14.69 6.07
N PHE A 310 4.42 -14.57 7.02
CA PHE A 310 4.77 -14.53 8.44
C PHE A 310 5.37 -15.85 8.91
N PHE A 311 4.85 -16.98 8.44
CA PHE A 311 5.38 -18.30 8.77
C PHE A 311 6.83 -18.44 8.33
N TYR A 312 7.15 -18.26 7.05
CA TYR A 312 8.52 -18.49 6.60
C TYR A 312 9.48 -17.39 7.04
N ALA A 313 9.04 -16.13 7.11
CA ALA A 313 9.91 -15.04 7.54
C ALA A 313 10.28 -15.11 9.02
N SER A 314 9.51 -15.85 9.83
CA SER A 314 9.80 -16.14 11.24
C SER A 314 10.48 -17.48 11.48
N ASN A 315 10.87 -18.20 10.41
CA ASN A 315 11.36 -19.59 10.48
C ASN A 315 10.37 -20.52 11.22
N GLY A 316 9.07 -20.35 10.95
CA GLY A 316 7.99 -21.18 11.48
C GLY A 316 7.50 -20.81 12.87
N GLN A 317 8.06 -19.78 13.52
CA GLN A 317 7.62 -19.37 14.87
C GLN A 317 6.23 -18.73 14.85
N VAL A 318 5.92 -17.91 13.84
CA VAL A 318 4.58 -17.36 13.62
C VAL A 318 3.77 -18.35 12.79
N ASN A 319 3.26 -19.37 13.46
CA ASN A 319 2.45 -20.42 12.85
C ASN A 319 0.96 -20.19 13.14
N LEU A 320 0.30 -19.46 12.23
CA LEU A 320 -1.12 -19.18 12.33
C LEU A 320 -1.94 -20.41 11.86
N PRO A 321 -3.17 -20.58 12.32
CA PRO A 321 -4.04 -21.65 11.86
C PRO A 321 -4.66 -21.35 10.48
N GLY A 322 -5.23 -22.40 9.87
CA GLY A 322 -5.94 -22.36 8.59
C GLY A 322 -5.14 -22.93 7.42
N GLU A 323 -5.77 -22.98 6.26
CA GLU A 323 -5.17 -23.53 5.04
C GLU A 323 -4.32 -22.48 4.32
N TYR A 324 -3.01 -22.69 4.32
CA TYR A 324 -2.04 -21.94 3.53
C TYR A 324 -0.76 -22.76 3.37
N LEU A 325 0.18 -22.28 2.56
CA LEU A 325 1.45 -22.98 2.34
C LEU A 325 2.44 -22.73 3.49
N HIS A 326 2.87 -23.79 4.17
CA HIS A 326 3.96 -23.76 5.17
C HIS A 326 5.34 -23.91 4.53
N GLN A 327 5.61 -23.12 3.50
CA GLN A 327 6.86 -23.19 2.74
C GLN A 327 7.33 -21.76 2.38
N PRO A 328 8.64 -21.50 2.32
CA PRO A 328 9.16 -20.20 1.91
C PRO A 328 8.86 -19.91 0.45
N ARG A 329 8.88 -18.62 0.07
CA ARG A 329 8.98 -18.21 -1.33
C ARG A 329 10.44 -18.14 -1.74
N VAL A 330 10.85 -18.94 -2.72
CA VAL A 330 12.28 -19.13 -3.03
C VAL A 330 12.94 -17.85 -3.54
N LEU A 331 12.25 -17.06 -4.35
CA LEU A 331 12.80 -15.81 -4.90
C LEU A 331 12.52 -14.57 -4.04
N GLU A 332 11.75 -14.72 -2.96
CA GLU A 332 11.38 -13.66 -2.02
C GLU A 332 11.68 -14.10 -0.56
N PRO A 333 12.96 -14.43 -0.23
CA PRO A 333 13.35 -15.02 1.05
C PRO A 333 13.38 -13.97 2.18
N HIS A 334 12.22 -13.45 2.53
CA HIS A 334 12.07 -12.49 3.61
C HIS A 334 12.37 -13.10 4.97
N GLN A 335 12.81 -12.24 5.90
CA GLN A 335 13.06 -12.57 7.30
C GLN A 335 12.57 -11.42 8.19
N ILE A 336 11.86 -11.77 9.27
CA ILE A 336 11.48 -10.84 10.33
C ILE A 336 12.76 -10.51 11.13
N PRO A 337 13.10 -9.23 11.30
CA PRO A 337 14.20 -8.84 12.20
C PRO A 337 13.98 -9.43 13.60
N PRO A 338 14.99 -10.10 14.22
CA PRO A 338 14.81 -10.76 15.51
C PRO A 338 14.25 -9.85 16.61
N ALA A 339 14.63 -8.57 16.61
CA ALA A 339 14.15 -7.56 17.54
C ALA A 339 12.62 -7.31 17.46
N LEU A 340 11.97 -7.68 16.36
CA LEU A 340 10.54 -7.48 16.13
C LEU A 340 9.69 -8.74 16.38
N LEU A 341 10.30 -9.91 16.58
CA LEU A 341 9.55 -11.18 16.76
C LEU A 341 8.60 -11.14 17.96
N HIS A 342 8.97 -10.45 19.05
CA HIS A 342 8.14 -10.36 20.24
C HIS A 342 6.75 -9.77 19.96
N TYR A 343 6.61 -8.86 18.98
CA TYR A 343 5.30 -8.31 18.58
C TYR A 343 4.34 -9.39 18.06
N PHE A 344 4.87 -10.45 17.47
CA PHE A 344 4.08 -11.53 16.85
C PHE A 344 3.80 -12.70 17.79
N LEU A 345 4.68 -12.91 18.78
CA LEU A 345 4.63 -14.09 19.65
C LEU A 345 4.03 -13.75 21.01
N GLU A 346 4.57 -12.73 21.69
CA GLU A 346 4.25 -12.38 23.07
C GLU A 346 4.22 -10.85 23.21
N PRO A 347 3.28 -10.14 22.56
CA PRO A 347 3.21 -8.69 22.65
C PRO A 347 2.73 -8.25 24.04
N ASP A 348 3.30 -7.15 24.56
CA ASP A 348 2.78 -6.49 25.75
C ASP A 348 1.40 -5.88 25.46
N LEU A 349 0.35 -6.37 26.13
CA LEU A 349 -1.03 -5.90 26.02
C LEU A 349 -1.60 -5.53 27.40
N PRO A 350 -2.43 -4.46 27.51
CA PRO A 350 -2.84 -3.56 26.44
C PRO A 350 -1.74 -2.58 26.02
N ARG A 351 -1.73 -2.17 24.74
CA ARG A 351 -0.84 -1.13 24.22
C ARG A 351 -1.53 -0.23 23.22
N THR A 352 -0.99 0.98 23.06
CA THR A 352 -1.44 1.94 22.04
C THR A 352 -0.28 2.26 21.12
N GLU A 353 -0.49 2.07 19.83
CA GLU A 353 0.42 2.57 18.80
C GLU A 353 -0.14 3.86 18.22
N THR A 354 0.76 4.83 17.99
CA THR A 354 0.44 6.07 17.30
C THR A 354 1.52 6.34 16.29
N ASP A 355 1.13 6.47 15.03
CA ASP A 355 2.04 6.66 13.91
C ASP A 355 1.67 7.91 13.14
N THR A 356 2.69 8.65 12.71
CA THR A 356 2.53 9.65 11.65
C THR A 356 2.73 8.92 10.33
N PHE A 357 1.66 8.77 9.56
CA PHE A 357 1.69 8.05 8.30
C PHE A 357 2.18 8.92 7.14
N THR A 358 1.79 10.19 7.14
CA THR A 358 2.22 11.15 6.12
C THR A 358 2.28 12.53 6.73
N VAL A 359 3.43 13.18 6.62
CA VAL A 359 3.59 14.58 7.07
C VAL A 359 2.95 15.50 6.03
N GLY A 360 2.22 16.52 6.48
CA GLY A 360 1.42 17.42 5.64
C GLY A 360 2.21 18.05 4.49
N LYS A 361 3.45 18.50 4.74
CA LYS A 361 4.32 19.08 3.69
C LYS A 361 4.64 18.12 2.53
N TYR A 362 4.48 16.81 2.73
CA TYR A 362 4.76 15.77 1.74
C TYR A 362 3.52 15.22 1.03
N GLN A 363 2.34 15.72 1.34
CA GLN A 363 1.16 15.41 0.55
C GLN A 363 1.25 16.07 -0.83
N VAL A 364 0.72 15.40 -1.87
CA VAL A 364 0.73 15.85 -3.28
C VAL A 364 0.28 17.30 -3.43
N LYS A 365 -0.86 17.64 -2.81
CA LYS A 365 -1.30 19.01 -2.60
C LYS A 365 -1.09 19.29 -1.12
N ASN A 366 -0.17 20.20 -0.79
CA ASN A 366 0.22 20.51 0.59
C ASN A 366 -0.13 21.95 1.03
N HIS A 367 -0.61 22.79 0.11
CA HIS A 367 -1.09 24.13 0.41
C HIS A 367 -2.20 24.54 -0.58
N ALA A 368 -3.06 25.46 -0.15
CA ALA A 368 -4.00 26.16 -1.01
C ALA A 368 -4.35 27.54 -0.41
N THR A 369 -4.64 28.50 -1.27
CA THR A 369 -5.11 29.83 -0.87
C THR A 369 -6.61 29.92 -1.06
N PHE A 370 -7.29 30.45 -0.05
CA PHE A 370 -8.72 30.70 -0.05
C PHE A 370 -9.03 32.14 0.37
N PRO A 371 -10.27 32.64 0.21
CA PRO A 371 -10.62 34.01 0.59
C PRO A 371 -10.40 34.35 2.08
N ASP A 372 -10.43 33.36 2.96
CA ASP A 372 -10.23 33.47 4.41
C ASP A 372 -8.80 33.15 4.86
N GLY A 373 -7.88 32.85 3.94
CA GLY A 373 -6.45 32.68 4.23
C GLY A 373 -5.74 31.55 3.49
N GLU A 374 -4.46 31.37 3.82
CA GLU A 374 -3.65 30.24 3.35
C GLU A 374 -3.88 29.02 4.26
N MET A 375 -4.06 27.86 3.65
CA MET A 375 -4.25 26.59 4.34
C MET A 375 -3.14 25.62 3.94
N LYS A 376 -2.55 24.95 4.94
CA LYS A 376 -1.52 23.93 4.73
C LYS A 376 -2.11 22.55 5.05
N ALA A 377 -1.58 21.54 4.38
CA ALA A 377 -1.96 20.17 4.66
C ALA A 377 -1.56 19.80 6.09
N GLN A 378 -2.47 19.17 6.82
CA GLN A 378 -2.21 18.62 8.14
C GLN A 378 -1.56 17.25 8.03
N ASP A 379 -0.84 16.83 9.06
CA ASP A 379 -0.32 15.47 9.14
C ASP A 379 -1.47 14.44 9.13
N ILE A 380 -1.22 13.30 8.50
CA ILE A 380 -2.08 12.12 8.61
C ILE A 380 -1.48 11.24 9.70
N THR A 381 -2.21 11.07 10.79
CA THR A 381 -1.82 10.28 11.95
C THR A 381 -2.86 9.21 12.25
N GLY A 382 -2.40 8.05 12.70
CA GLY A 382 -3.25 6.94 13.11
C GLY A 382 -3.03 6.54 14.55
N LYS A 383 -4.05 5.92 15.12
CA LYS A 383 -3.98 5.26 16.41
C LYS A 383 -4.51 3.85 16.30
N LEU A 384 -3.83 2.92 16.97
CA LEU A 384 -4.25 1.54 17.14
C LEU A 384 -4.16 1.22 18.63
N TYR A 385 -5.30 0.94 19.26
CA TYR A 385 -5.36 0.42 20.62
C TYR A 385 -5.58 -1.09 20.56
N MET A 386 -4.69 -1.85 21.17
CA MET A 386 -4.75 -3.30 21.24
C MET A 386 -4.85 -3.75 22.70
N GLN A 387 -5.69 -4.73 22.95
CA GLN A 387 -5.79 -5.43 24.22
C GLN A 387 -6.24 -6.87 23.96
N GLN A 388 -6.20 -7.74 24.97
CA GLN A 388 -6.38 -9.18 24.81
C GLN A 388 -7.60 -9.63 23.97
N ARG A 389 -8.72 -8.89 23.98
CA ARG A 389 -9.95 -9.28 23.26
C ARG A 389 -10.19 -8.56 21.94
N TYR A 390 -9.54 -7.42 21.68
CA TYR A 390 -9.77 -6.66 20.46
C TYR A 390 -8.63 -5.68 20.17
N ALA A 391 -8.56 -5.30 18.89
CA ALA A 391 -7.80 -4.17 18.38
C ALA A 391 -8.78 -3.15 17.76
N LEU A 392 -8.65 -1.87 18.09
CA LEU A 392 -9.45 -0.77 17.54
C LEU A 392 -8.54 0.28 16.95
N ALA A 393 -8.77 0.63 15.69
CA ALA A 393 -7.88 1.49 14.94
C ALA A 393 -8.63 2.58 14.18
N SER A 394 -8.08 3.80 14.20
CA SER A 394 -8.60 4.93 13.45
C SER A 394 -7.50 5.84 12.91
N VAL A 395 -7.83 6.61 11.88
CA VAL A 395 -6.99 7.68 11.32
C VAL A 395 -7.63 9.04 11.54
N ASN A 396 -6.81 10.06 11.80
CA ASN A 396 -7.27 11.42 12.07
C ASN A 396 -7.98 12.05 10.89
N GLN A 397 -7.60 11.69 9.66
CA GLN A 397 -8.27 12.08 8.43
C GLN A 397 -8.09 11.04 7.32
N ALA A 398 -9.16 10.73 6.60
CA ALA A 398 -9.15 9.91 5.40
C ALA A 398 -10.39 10.16 4.54
N TYR A 399 -10.55 9.36 3.48
CA TYR A 399 -11.75 9.26 2.65
C TYR A 399 -12.27 7.81 2.66
N LEU A 400 -13.57 7.63 2.39
CA LEU A 400 -14.27 6.34 2.49
C LEU A 400 -14.33 5.61 1.15
N TRP A 401 -13.18 5.49 0.49
CA TRP A 401 -13.05 4.66 -0.70
C TRP A 401 -12.99 3.17 -0.33
N ASN A 402 -13.43 2.29 -1.23
CA ASN A 402 -13.54 0.84 -0.97
C ASN A 402 -12.21 0.16 -0.59
N GLN A 403 -11.06 0.79 -0.84
CA GLN A 403 -9.74 0.28 -0.45
C GLN A 403 -9.21 0.86 0.87
N CYS A 404 -9.90 1.81 1.48
CA CYS A 404 -9.47 2.43 2.73
C CYS A 404 -10.17 1.77 3.93
N ARG A 405 -9.49 1.70 5.07
CA ARG A 405 -10.04 1.26 6.36
C ARG A 405 -9.71 2.30 7.42
N PRO A 406 -10.41 3.46 7.40
CA PRO A 406 -10.06 4.58 8.26
C PRO A 406 -10.57 4.43 9.70
N LEU A 407 -11.55 3.55 9.92
CA LEU A 407 -12.02 3.14 11.24
C LEU A 407 -12.39 1.65 11.17
N ILE A 408 -11.60 0.82 11.87
CA ILE A 408 -11.71 -0.64 11.84
C ILE A 408 -11.38 -1.24 13.20
N ALA A 409 -12.07 -2.33 13.56
CA ALA A 409 -11.76 -3.15 14.71
C ALA A 409 -11.54 -4.61 14.28
N HIS A 410 -10.67 -5.31 15.00
CA HIS A 410 -10.43 -6.75 14.84
C HIS A 410 -10.56 -7.46 16.19
N TRP A 411 -11.11 -8.67 16.20
CA TRP A 411 -11.23 -9.52 17.39
C TRP A 411 -11.29 -11.01 17.01
N GLY A 412 -11.54 -11.86 18.00
CA GLY A 412 -11.64 -13.30 17.83
C GLY A 412 -10.31 -13.98 18.14
N SER A 413 -10.10 -15.16 17.56
CA SER A 413 -8.85 -15.91 17.63
C SER A 413 -8.18 -15.97 16.25
N PRO A 414 -6.93 -16.46 16.13
CA PRO A 414 -6.32 -16.67 14.84
C PRO A 414 -7.10 -17.66 13.94
N GLU A 415 -7.81 -18.63 14.53
CA GLU A 415 -8.67 -19.61 13.85
C GLU A 415 -9.97 -18.96 13.36
N HIS A 416 -10.54 -18.10 14.20
CA HIS A 416 -11.86 -17.50 14.01
C HIS A 416 -11.80 -15.98 14.16
N PRO A 417 -11.05 -15.28 13.28
CA PRO A 417 -10.94 -13.84 13.37
C PRO A 417 -12.19 -13.16 12.81
N SER A 418 -12.46 -11.97 13.32
CA SER A 418 -13.56 -11.12 12.88
C SER A 418 -13.13 -9.67 12.79
N TYR A 419 -13.88 -8.87 12.03
CA TYR A 419 -13.66 -7.44 11.91
C TYR A 419 -14.97 -6.65 11.98
N LEU A 420 -14.87 -5.36 12.28
CA LEU A 420 -15.92 -4.37 12.08
C LEU A 420 -15.32 -3.15 11.40
N ARG A 421 -15.97 -2.63 10.36
CA ARG A 421 -15.51 -1.44 9.61
C ARG A 421 -16.62 -0.45 9.36
N VAL A 422 -16.23 0.82 9.19
CA VAL A 422 -17.13 1.92 8.84
C VAL A 422 -17.00 2.26 7.35
N ARG A 423 -18.15 2.39 6.67
CA ARG A 423 -18.26 2.72 5.24
C ARG A 423 -19.32 3.79 5.04
N PHE A 424 -19.24 4.55 3.96
CA PHE A 424 -20.35 5.40 3.50
C PHE A 424 -20.68 5.00 2.07
N LEU A 425 -21.94 4.70 1.80
CA LEU A 425 -22.36 4.14 0.53
C LEU A 425 -23.20 5.16 -0.26
N HIS A 426 -22.91 5.27 -1.54
CA HIS A 426 -23.71 5.92 -2.58
C HIS A 426 -24.18 4.83 -3.55
N ASP A 427 -25.50 4.64 -3.67
CA ASP A 427 -26.10 3.59 -4.50
C ASP A 427 -25.46 2.21 -4.23
N GLN A 428 -25.33 1.86 -2.94
CA GLN A 428 -24.77 0.60 -2.41
C GLN A 428 -23.27 0.36 -2.68
N TYR A 429 -22.52 1.38 -3.13
CA TYR A 429 -21.08 1.31 -3.35
C TYR A 429 -20.34 2.37 -2.50
N ASP A 430 -19.10 2.09 -2.06
CA ASP A 430 -18.33 3.03 -1.23
C ASP A 430 -18.13 4.38 -1.94
N PHE A 431 -18.51 5.46 -1.26
CA PHE A 431 -18.51 6.82 -1.79
C PHE A 431 -17.22 7.56 -1.41
N ALA A 432 -16.31 7.69 -2.37
CA ALA A 432 -14.96 8.21 -2.16
C ALA A 432 -14.90 9.71 -1.83
N ALA A 433 -15.97 10.48 -2.09
CA ALA A 433 -16.04 11.91 -1.78
C ALA A 433 -16.32 12.19 -0.30
N VAL A 434 -16.79 11.20 0.47
CA VAL A 434 -17.00 11.35 1.91
C VAL A 434 -15.68 11.16 2.64
N HIS A 435 -15.35 12.16 3.44
CA HIS A 435 -14.19 12.20 4.31
C HIS A 435 -14.61 11.93 5.75
N ILE A 436 -13.71 11.28 6.50
CA ILE A 436 -13.87 11.04 7.93
C ILE A 436 -12.72 11.71 8.68
N LYS A 437 -13.03 12.44 9.75
CA LYS A 437 -12.09 12.98 10.72
C LYS A 437 -12.30 12.28 12.04
N SER A 438 -11.27 11.74 12.65
CA SER A 438 -11.42 10.94 13.88
C SER A 438 -10.44 11.33 14.96
N VAL A 439 -10.91 11.33 16.20
CA VAL A 439 -10.04 11.33 17.37
C VAL A 439 -10.31 10.07 18.17
N GLN A 440 -9.25 9.41 18.63
CA GLN A 440 -9.34 8.17 19.40
C GLN A 440 -8.55 8.31 20.69
N ASP A 441 -9.08 7.76 21.78
CA ASP A 441 -8.30 7.49 23.00
C ASP A 441 -7.73 6.06 22.98
N SER A 442 -8.14 5.18 23.89
CA SER A 442 -7.97 3.75 23.82
C SER A 442 -9.16 3.09 23.12
N SER A 443 -10.30 3.09 23.80
CA SER A 443 -11.48 2.27 23.50
C SER A 443 -12.61 3.02 22.81
N THR A 444 -12.49 4.35 22.67
CA THR A 444 -13.51 5.22 22.09
C THR A 444 -12.94 6.06 20.95
N VAL A 445 -13.72 6.16 19.88
CA VAL A 445 -13.46 7.02 18.72
C VAL A 445 -14.63 7.99 18.58
N LEU A 446 -14.34 9.27 18.41
CA LEU A 446 -15.28 10.26 17.90
C LEU A 446 -14.89 10.60 16.46
N SER A 447 -15.88 10.66 15.57
CA SER A 447 -15.66 11.00 14.17
C SER A 447 -16.68 12.01 13.64
N VAL A 448 -16.22 12.87 12.73
CA VAL A 448 -17.08 13.69 11.88
C VAL A 448 -16.88 13.26 10.43
N LEU A 449 -17.97 12.90 9.75
CA LEU A 449 -18.01 12.62 8.33
C LEU A 449 -18.54 13.84 7.59
N ASN A 450 -17.84 14.28 6.54
CA ASN A 450 -18.22 15.42 5.70
C ASN A 450 -17.87 15.17 4.22
N LEU A 451 -18.28 16.06 3.33
CA LEU A 451 -18.32 15.79 1.89
C LEU A 451 -17.49 16.78 1.07
N ALA A 452 -16.66 16.29 0.15
CA ALA A 452 -16.00 17.11 -0.86
C ALA A 452 -16.86 17.25 -2.13
N TYR A 453 -17.27 18.48 -2.50
CA TYR A 453 -18.15 18.67 -3.67
C TYR A 453 -17.47 18.37 -5.01
N ASN A 454 -16.14 18.32 -5.02
CA ASN A 454 -15.32 18.00 -6.18
C ASN A 454 -14.52 16.72 -5.95
N GLY A 455 -14.87 15.89 -4.96
CA GLY A 455 -14.26 14.57 -4.73
C GLY A 455 -14.65 13.53 -5.78
N GLY A 456 -14.12 12.32 -5.67
CA GLY A 456 -14.47 11.19 -6.54
C GLY A 456 -15.74 10.46 -6.11
N ASP A 457 -16.50 9.90 -7.05
CA ASP A 457 -17.66 9.06 -6.71
C ASP A 457 -17.22 7.67 -6.23
N ARG A 458 -16.82 6.78 -7.15
CA ARG A 458 -16.32 5.44 -6.81
C ARG A 458 -14.81 5.39 -6.65
N HIS A 459 -14.08 6.33 -7.26
CA HIS A 459 -12.62 6.40 -7.21
C HIS A 459 -12.15 7.83 -6.90
N PRO A 460 -11.24 8.04 -5.93
CA PRO A 460 -10.89 9.39 -5.45
C PRO A 460 -10.45 10.39 -6.53
N ASN A 461 -9.87 9.89 -7.63
CA ASN A 461 -9.30 10.72 -8.70
C ASN A 461 -9.87 10.51 -10.11
N LEU A 462 -10.57 9.39 -10.40
CA LEU A 462 -10.87 9.00 -11.79
C LEU A 462 -12.27 9.43 -12.23
N ASP A 463 -13.21 9.52 -11.30
CA ASP A 463 -14.61 9.88 -11.53
C ASP A 463 -15.03 11.02 -10.60
N ARG A 464 -14.30 12.14 -10.69
CA ARG A 464 -14.59 13.37 -9.92
C ARG A 464 -16.01 13.86 -10.21
N LEU A 465 -16.75 14.23 -9.16
CA LEU A 465 -18.07 14.83 -9.24
C LEU A 465 -18.02 16.11 -10.09
N LYS A 466 -18.97 16.23 -11.01
CA LYS A 466 -19.08 17.35 -11.95
C LYS A 466 -20.16 18.32 -11.51
N ASP A 467 -19.91 19.60 -11.77
CA ASP A 467 -20.86 20.70 -11.51
C ASP A 467 -21.35 20.76 -10.06
N THR A 468 -20.60 20.17 -9.12
CA THR A 468 -20.97 20.06 -7.70
C THR A 468 -22.31 19.35 -7.46
N THR A 469 -22.71 18.43 -8.37
CA THR A 469 -23.97 17.69 -8.26
C THR A 469 -23.74 16.22 -7.91
N LEU A 470 -24.67 15.64 -7.16
CA LEU A 470 -24.71 14.21 -6.82
C LEU A 470 -26.11 13.67 -7.10
N ALA A 471 -26.26 12.68 -7.97
CA ALA A 471 -27.53 12.03 -8.23
C ALA A 471 -27.57 10.68 -7.49
N ALA A 472 -28.33 10.57 -6.41
CA ALA A 472 -28.38 9.36 -5.57
C ALA A 472 -29.81 8.84 -5.41
N ALA A 473 -29.97 7.52 -5.53
CA ALA A 473 -31.17 6.82 -5.09
C ALA A 473 -31.02 6.30 -3.65
N ASP A 474 -29.77 6.15 -3.19
CA ASP A 474 -29.45 5.65 -1.87
C ASP A 474 -28.19 6.28 -1.28
N LEU A 475 -28.27 6.73 -0.03
CA LEU A 475 -27.16 7.28 0.77
C LEU A 475 -27.24 6.74 2.20
N ARG A 476 -26.16 6.09 2.66
CA ARG A 476 -26.13 5.50 4.00
C ARG A 476 -24.73 5.38 4.59
N LEU A 477 -24.63 5.54 5.91
CA LEU A 477 -23.46 5.13 6.70
C LEU A 477 -23.64 3.67 7.07
N ARG A 478 -22.65 2.81 6.78
CA ARG A 478 -22.70 1.37 7.10
C ARG A 478 -21.66 1.01 8.15
N ILE A 479 -22.11 0.31 9.18
CA ILE A 479 -21.29 -0.43 10.13
C ILE A 479 -21.35 -1.91 9.74
N GLU A 480 -20.26 -2.47 9.23
CA GLU A 480 -20.23 -3.82 8.67
C GLU A 480 -19.29 -4.73 9.46
N THR A 481 -19.70 -5.97 9.69
CA THR A 481 -18.86 -7.04 10.27
C THR A 481 -18.81 -8.27 9.37
N GLY A 482 -17.67 -8.96 9.38
CA GLY A 482 -17.43 -10.23 8.68
C GLY A 482 -16.35 -11.06 9.39
N GLY A 483 -16.05 -12.24 8.83
CA GLY A 483 -15.21 -13.26 9.50
C GLY A 483 -16.06 -14.31 10.22
N ASP A 484 -15.66 -14.73 11.42
CA ASP A 484 -16.51 -15.59 12.27
C ASP A 484 -17.61 -14.79 12.98
N ILE A 485 -18.68 -14.53 12.23
CA ILE A 485 -19.82 -13.73 12.68
C ILE A 485 -20.95 -14.56 13.31
N SER A 486 -20.72 -15.84 13.63
CA SER A 486 -21.74 -16.73 14.20
C SER A 486 -22.33 -16.19 15.50
N ALA A 487 -21.46 -15.67 16.38
CA ALA A 487 -21.83 -15.04 17.65
C ALA A 487 -22.10 -13.53 17.55
N SER A 488 -21.98 -12.93 16.36
CA SER A 488 -22.14 -11.49 16.16
C SER A 488 -23.61 -11.09 15.99
N SER A 489 -24.04 -10.04 16.67
CA SER A 489 -25.40 -9.49 16.55
C SER A 489 -25.39 -7.97 16.66
N PHE A 490 -26.21 -7.34 15.84
CA PHE A 490 -26.58 -5.93 15.97
C PHE A 490 -27.96 -5.84 16.62
N SER A 491 -28.16 -4.85 17.50
CA SER A 491 -29.45 -4.53 18.07
C SER A 491 -29.62 -3.02 18.20
N LEU A 492 -30.83 -2.54 17.95
CA LEU A 492 -31.15 -1.11 18.10
C LEU A 492 -31.48 -0.81 19.56
N SER A 493 -31.03 0.34 20.05
CA SER A 493 -31.40 0.80 21.40
C SER A 493 -32.89 1.13 21.44
N THR A 494 -33.58 0.63 22.45
CA THR A 494 -34.99 0.96 22.71
C THR A 494 -35.17 2.34 23.35
N VAL A 495 -34.08 2.91 23.86
CA VAL A 495 -34.07 4.20 24.57
C VAL A 495 -33.70 5.34 23.64
N ASN A 496 -32.75 5.13 22.73
CA ASN A 496 -32.24 6.16 21.83
C ASN A 496 -32.14 5.63 20.40
N LYS A 497 -32.98 6.14 19.50
CA LYS A 497 -33.02 5.70 18.09
C LYS A 497 -31.75 5.99 17.29
N ARG A 498 -30.83 6.80 17.83
CA ARG A 498 -29.51 7.08 17.23
C ARG A 498 -28.41 6.15 17.75
N GLU A 499 -28.75 5.17 18.59
CA GLU A 499 -27.81 4.21 19.16
C GLU A 499 -27.99 2.81 18.59
N LEU A 500 -26.84 2.23 18.23
CA LEU A 500 -26.70 0.87 17.77
C LEU A 500 -25.78 0.12 18.75
N GLN A 501 -26.25 -1.04 19.20
CA GLN A 501 -25.47 -1.94 20.04
C GLN A 501 -24.98 -3.10 19.18
N PHE A 502 -23.76 -3.54 19.47
CA PHE A 502 -23.17 -4.71 18.85
C PHE A 502 -22.60 -5.64 19.92
N SER A 503 -22.80 -6.93 19.74
CA SER A 503 -22.24 -7.97 20.59
C SER A 503 -21.62 -9.08 19.75
N SER A 504 -20.45 -9.57 20.15
CA SER A 504 -19.86 -10.79 19.59
C SER A 504 -19.09 -11.55 20.67
N GLY A 505 -19.66 -12.64 21.20
CA GLY A 505 -19.10 -13.31 22.37
C GLY A 505 -19.00 -12.37 23.58
N ASP A 506 -17.79 -12.15 24.10
CA ASP A 506 -17.48 -11.18 25.17
C ASP A 506 -17.04 -9.80 24.64
N LEU A 507 -17.30 -9.50 23.37
CA LEU A 507 -17.09 -8.16 22.82
C LEU A 507 -18.41 -7.39 22.83
N ARG A 508 -18.36 -6.14 23.28
CA ARG A 508 -19.51 -5.22 23.23
C ARG A 508 -19.06 -3.93 22.58
N MET A 509 -19.87 -3.40 21.67
CA MET A 509 -19.67 -2.08 21.11
C MET A 509 -20.96 -1.27 21.20
N LEU A 510 -20.79 0.04 21.38
CA LEU A 510 -21.84 1.02 21.27
C LEU A 510 -21.47 2.01 20.18
N VAL A 511 -22.37 2.17 19.21
CA VAL A 511 -22.27 3.15 18.16
C VAL A 511 -23.36 4.20 18.38
N GLN A 512 -22.99 5.48 18.35
CA GLN A 512 -23.92 6.59 18.50
C GLN A 512 -23.79 7.52 17.28
N VAL A 513 -24.92 7.99 16.74
CA VAL A 513 -24.98 9.04 15.70
C VAL A 513 -25.51 10.33 16.35
N PRO A 514 -24.68 11.03 17.16
CA PRO A 514 -25.13 12.19 17.95
C PRO A 514 -25.64 13.36 17.10
N TYR A 515 -25.24 13.44 15.82
CA TYR A 515 -25.70 14.46 14.89
C TYR A 515 -25.76 13.92 13.47
N CYS A 516 -26.82 14.24 12.73
CA CYS A 516 -26.89 14.02 11.29
C CYS A 516 -27.69 15.16 10.68
N ASN A 517 -27.14 15.75 9.62
CA ASN A 517 -27.86 16.69 8.77
C ASN A 517 -27.32 16.57 7.35
N TRP A 518 -28.11 15.99 6.46
CA TRP A 518 -27.81 15.89 5.05
C TRP A 518 -28.84 16.67 4.25
N ASN A 519 -28.67 17.99 4.23
CA ASN A 519 -29.63 18.92 3.64
C ASN A 519 -31.06 18.71 4.18
N GLU A 520 -31.19 18.82 5.50
CA GLU A 520 -32.43 18.69 6.27
C GLU A 520 -32.98 17.26 6.39
N GLU A 521 -32.33 16.27 5.75
CA GLU A 521 -32.61 14.86 5.97
C GLU A 521 -31.93 14.39 7.27
N ASP A 522 -32.69 13.68 8.11
CA ASP A 522 -32.18 12.88 9.24
C ASP A 522 -32.13 11.40 8.83
N GLY A 523 -31.44 10.56 9.59
CA GLY A 523 -31.34 9.13 9.29
C GLY A 523 -31.97 8.20 10.32
N HIS A 524 -32.16 6.95 9.91
CA HIS A 524 -32.62 5.86 10.77
C HIS A 524 -31.77 4.60 10.58
N TRP A 525 -31.74 3.74 11.60
CA TRP A 525 -31.03 2.47 11.51
C TRP A 525 -31.87 1.37 10.84
N GLU A 526 -31.24 0.64 9.93
CA GLU A 526 -31.71 -0.61 9.34
C GLU A 526 -30.66 -1.70 9.58
N LEU A 527 -31.10 -2.92 9.88
CA LEU A 527 -30.20 -4.07 10.05
C LEU A 527 -30.26 -4.95 8.81
N GLY A 528 -29.12 -5.50 8.39
CA GLY A 528 -29.03 -6.39 7.24
C GLY A 528 -27.98 -7.47 7.41
N ALA A 529 -28.10 -8.52 6.61
CA ALA A 529 -27.12 -9.60 6.51
C ALA A 529 -27.18 -10.24 5.13
N ALA A 530 -26.03 -10.66 4.61
CA ALA A 530 -25.93 -11.46 3.40
C ALA A 530 -24.61 -12.25 3.42
N GLY A 531 -24.72 -13.55 3.13
CA GLY A 531 -23.57 -14.44 3.12
C GLY A 531 -22.82 -14.42 4.46
N ASP A 532 -21.54 -14.08 4.40
CA ASP A 532 -20.60 -14.00 5.51
C ASP A 532 -20.53 -12.62 6.18
N LYS A 533 -21.52 -11.76 5.92
CA LYS A 533 -21.57 -10.37 6.43
C LYS A 533 -22.87 -10.06 7.14
N LYS A 534 -22.74 -9.28 8.21
CA LYS A 534 -23.83 -8.59 8.91
C LYS A 534 -23.52 -7.10 8.92
N TRP A 535 -24.54 -6.26 8.88
CA TRP A 535 -24.35 -4.82 8.96
C TRP A 535 -25.54 -4.10 9.60
N ALA A 536 -25.27 -2.87 10.02
CA ALA A 536 -26.26 -1.87 10.37
C ALA A 536 -26.03 -0.63 9.51
N ASP A 537 -27.08 -0.18 8.86
CA ASP A 537 -27.09 0.99 7.98
C ASP A 537 -27.82 2.13 8.65
N TYR A 538 -27.16 3.27 8.82
CA TYR A 538 -27.83 4.53 9.12
C TYR A 538 -28.22 5.17 7.78
N VAL A 539 -29.45 4.94 7.35
CA VAL A 539 -29.99 5.33 6.06
C VAL A 539 -30.43 6.78 6.11
N ILE A 540 -29.87 7.59 5.22
CA ILE A 540 -30.13 9.03 5.11
C ILE A 540 -31.13 9.29 4.00
N HIS A 541 -30.97 8.59 2.88
CA HIS A 541 -31.88 8.65 1.74
C HIS A 541 -31.98 7.25 1.14
N SER A 542 -33.20 6.80 0.85
CA SER A 542 -33.45 5.60 0.06
C SER A 542 -34.78 5.73 -0.66
N GLY A 543 -34.80 5.50 -1.97
CA GLY A 543 -36.03 5.56 -2.78
C GLY A 543 -35.80 6.21 -4.14
N SER A 544 -36.68 7.14 -4.51
CA SER A 544 -36.58 7.85 -5.79
C SER A 544 -35.25 8.60 -5.91
N ARG A 545 -34.63 8.52 -7.09
CA ARG A 545 -33.37 9.22 -7.36
C ARG A 545 -33.56 10.73 -7.21
N LYS A 546 -32.75 11.35 -6.35
CA LYS A 546 -32.71 12.80 -6.07
C LYS A 546 -31.37 13.36 -6.55
N VAL A 547 -31.38 14.58 -7.09
CA VAL A 547 -30.16 15.32 -7.42
C VAL A 547 -29.90 16.33 -6.32
N PHE A 548 -28.73 16.23 -5.69
CA PHE A 548 -28.26 17.15 -4.66
C PHE A 548 -27.30 18.16 -5.29
N ASP A 549 -27.59 19.45 -5.12
CA ASP A 549 -26.64 20.55 -5.39
C ASP A 549 -25.76 20.74 -4.16
N LEU A 550 -24.58 20.12 -4.17
CA LEU A 550 -23.67 20.08 -3.02
C LEU A 550 -23.19 21.47 -2.61
N ARG A 551 -23.11 22.41 -3.56
CA ARG A 551 -22.70 23.79 -3.27
C ARG A 551 -23.80 24.59 -2.57
N ALA A 552 -25.06 24.31 -2.89
CA ALA A 552 -26.22 24.93 -2.27
C ALA A 552 -26.59 24.32 -0.91
N MET A 553 -26.22 23.07 -0.64
CA MET A 553 -26.44 22.42 0.65
C MET A 553 -25.84 23.25 1.79
N LYS A 554 -26.61 23.43 2.86
CA LYS A 554 -26.11 24.07 4.09
C LYS A 554 -25.23 23.10 4.89
N GLU A 555 -25.60 21.83 4.90
CA GLU A 555 -24.95 20.77 5.67
C GLU A 555 -25.01 19.43 4.92
N ALA A 556 -23.91 18.69 4.98
CA ALA A 556 -23.79 17.29 4.58
C ALA A 556 -22.81 16.62 5.55
N VAL A 557 -23.27 16.41 6.79
CA VAL A 557 -22.40 16.05 7.90
C VAL A 557 -23.04 15.00 8.82
N ILE A 558 -22.21 14.09 9.33
CA ILE A 558 -22.60 13.10 10.33
C ILE A 558 -21.58 13.11 11.45
N GLY A 559 -22.05 13.20 12.69
CA GLY A 559 -21.27 12.89 13.87
C GLY A 559 -21.43 11.42 14.25
N LEU A 560 -20.34 10.76 14.58
CA LEU A 560 -20.28 9.34 14.92
C LEU A 560 -19.45 9.14 16.20
N SER A 561 -19.86 8.23 17.07
CA SER A 561 -19.03 7.68 18.12
C SER A 561 -19.06 6.16 18.08
N LEU A 562 -17.91 5.53 18.31
CA LEU A 562 -17.76 4.10 18.49
C LEU A 562 -16.96 3.84 19.77
N SER A 563 -17.57 3.16 20.73
CA SER A 563 -16.91 2.68 21.95
C SER A 563 -16.89 1.15 21.98
N VAL A 564 -15.78 0.56 22.45
CA VAL A 564 -15.56 -0.89 22.48
C VAL A 564 -15.17 -1.34 23.88
N ALA A 565 -15.86 -2.36 24.41
CA ALA A 565 -15.57 -2.94 25.72
C ALA A 565 -15.33 -4.45 25.59
N ALA A 566 -14.39 -4.94 26.40
CA ALA A 566 -14.23 -6.35 26.66
C ALA A 566 -15.11 -6.75 27.86
N GLY A 567 -15.83 -7.85 27.74
CA GLY A 567 -16.79 -8.36 28.71
C GLY A 567 -18.24 -8.29 28.23
N GLN A 568 -19.17 -8.71 29.09
CA GLN A 568 -20.58 -8.79 28.73
C GLN A 568 -21.34 -7.47 28.87
N GLN A 569 -20.75 -6.49 29.56
CA GLN A 569 -21.35 -5.18 29.74
C GLN A 569 -21.09 -4.29 28.53
N LEU A 570 -22.16 -3.63 28.05
CA LEU A 570 -22.02 -2.59 27.04
C LEU A 570 -21.12 -1.46 27.55
N PRO A 571 -20.33 -0.83 26.66
CA PRO A 571 -19.69 0.43 26.99
C PRO A 571 -20.74 1.42 27.52
N LYS A 572 -20.38 2.19 28.55
CA LYS A 572 -21.26 3.26 29.01
C LYS A 572 -21.46 4.25 27.85
N PRO A 573 -22.71 4.66 27.56
CA PRO A 573 -22.96 5.73 26.60
C PRO A 573 -22.11 6.94 26.92
N GLN A 574 -21.44 7.47 25.90
CA GLN A 574 -20.66 8.68 26.06
C GLN A 574 -21.63 9.86 26.12
N ASP A 575 -21.43 10.77 27.07
CA ASP A 575 -22.13 12.06 27.06
C ASP A 575 -21.47 12.96 26.00
N ILE A 576 -21.89 12.78 24.75
CA ILE A 576 -21.31 13.47 23.61
C ILE A 576 -21.94 14.85 23.51
N LYS A 577 -21.18 15.87 23.87
CA LYS A 577 -21.57 17.26 23.62
C LYS A 577 -21.43 17.57 22.14
N VAL A 578 -22.53 18.00 21.53
CA VAL A 578 -22.60 18.43 20.12
C VAL A 578 -22.69 19.96 20.07
N ILE A 579 -21.81 20.58 19.29
CA ILE A 579 -21.89 22.01 18.95
C ILE A 579 -21.85 22.12 17.43
N ALA A 580 -22.95 22.57 16.83
CA ALA A 580 -23.02 22.87 15.40
C ALA A 580 -23.17 24.39 15.23
N ASP A 581 -22.08 25.06 14.86
CA ASP A 581 -22.09 26.49 14.55
C ASP A 581 -22.35 26.74 13.05
N ASN A 582 -22.16 27.96 12.54
CA ASN A 582 -22.42 28.29 11.13
C ASN A 582 -21.47 27.59 10.14
N LYS A 583 -20.29 27.13 10.57
CA LYS A 583 -19.22 26.57 9.71
C LYS A 583 -18.86 25.13 10.09
N TYR A 584 -18.89 24.77 11.37
CA TYR A 584 -18.35 23.51 11.89
C TYR A 584 -19.38 22.69 12.65
N LEU A 585 -19.21 21.37 12.59
CA LEU A 585 -19.71 20.44 13.59
C LEU A 585 -18.56 20.07 14.52
N GLN A 586 -18.78 20.20 15.82
CA GLN A 586 -17.87 19.75 16.87
C GLN A 586 -18.55 18.70 17.74
N LEU A 587 -17.83 17.60 17.98
CA LEU A 587 -18.17 16.57 18.96
C LEU A 587 -17.10 16.57 20.06
N SER A 588 -17.52 16.44 21.30
CA SER A 588 -16.60 16.22 22.42
C SER A 588 -17.18 15.26 23.46
N ALA A 589 -16.33 14.36 23.97
CA ALA A 589 -16.65 13.44 25.06
C ALA A 589 -15.38 13.21 25.90
N GLY A 590 -15.44 13.48 27.20
CA GLY A 590 -14.26 13.39 28.07
C GLY A 590 -13.11 14.30 27.59
N SER A 591 -11.97 13.71 27.27
CA SER A 591 -10.79 14.41 26.73
C SER A 591 -10.74 14.46 25.19
N LEU A 592 -11.69 13.83 24.51
CA LEU A 592 -11.75 13.75 23.06
C LEU A 592 -12.54 14.92 22.47
N LEU A 593 -11.98 15.55 21.44
CA LEU A 593 -12.66 16.56 20.61
C LEU A 593 -12.29 16.37 19.14
N VAL A 594 -13.32 16.36 18.29
CA VAL A 594 -13.18 16.45 16.83
C VAL A 594 -14.12 17.52 16.30
N LYS A 595 -13.60 18.38 15.43
CA LYS A 595 -14.33 19.48 14.79
C LYS A 595 -13.99 19.52 13.32
N ALA A 596 -15.00 19.54 12.45
CA ALA A 596 -14.79 19.61 11.00
C ALA A 596 -15.92 20.38 10.30
N LEU A 597 -15.68 20.78 9.05
CA LEU A 597 -16.66 21.49 8.24
C LEU A 597 -17.96 20.69 8.08
N LYS A 598 -19.09 21.37 8.25
CA LYS A 598 -20.42 20.77 8.05
C LYS A 598 -20.96 20.93 6.62
N LYS A 599 -20.56 22.00 5.93
CA LYS A 599 -20.95 22.29 4.55
C LYS A 599 -20.01 21.56 3.58
N PRO A 600 -20.51 20.99 2.46
CA PRO A 600 -19.63 20.53 1.39
C PRO A 600 -18.70 21.63 0.89
N ASP A 601 -17.43 21.30 0.67
CA ASP A 601 -16.44 22.26 0.19
C ASP A 601 -15.41 21.60 -0.76
N ASP A 602 -14.43 22.38 -1.23
CA ASP A 602 -13.28 21.87 -1.99
C ASP A 602 -12.58 20.78 -1.19
N GLU A 603 -12.19 19.72 -1.88
CA GLU A 603 -11.55 18.55 -1.28
C GLU A 603 -10.35 18.90 -0.41
N PHE A 604 -9.50 19.86 -0.80
CA PHE A 604 -8.34 20.22 0.02
C PHE A 604 -8.76 20.88 1.34
N ARG A 605 -9.83 21.67 1.30
CA ARG A 605 -10.42 22.29 2.48
C ARG A 605 -11.10 21.26 3.38
N ILE A 606 -11.89 20.35 2.81
CA ILE A 606 -12.48 19.23 3.55
C ILE A 606 -11.40 18.32 4.17
N LYS A 607 -10.26 18.16 3.50
CA LYS A 607 -9.11 17.43 4.03
C LYS A 607 -8.50 18.14 5.24
N ASN A 608 -8.36 19.47 5.23
CA ASN A 608 -7.44 20.17 6.14
C ASN A 608 -8.06 21.24 7.05
N ASP A 609 -9.35 21.58 6.93
CA ASP A 609 -10.08 22.49 7.82
C ASP A 609 -10.80 21.70 8.92
N PHE A 610 -10.01 21.18 9.86
CA PHE A 610 -10.49 20.42 11.03
C PHE A 610 -9.60 20.65 12.25
N GLU A 611 -10.14 20.43 13.44
CA GLU A 611 -9.41 20.45 14.71
C GLU A 611 -9.63 19.12 15.44
N ILE A 612 -8.56 18.55 15.98
CA ILE A 612 -8.59 17.32 16.78
C ILE A 612 -7.76 17.53 18.04
N HIS A 613 -8.34 17.18 19.20
CA HIS A 613 -7.65 17.18 20.49
C HIS A 613 -7.92 15.89 21.26
N SER A 614 -6.85 15.28 21.75
CA SER A 614 -6.89 14.23 22.78
C SER A 614 -5.84 14.59 23.85
N LYS A 615 -6.23 14.60 25.13
CA LYS A 615 -5.28 14.77 26.24
C LYS A 615 -4.55 13.47 26.56
#